data_AF-A0A2Z5R2N2-F1
#
_entry.id   AF-A0A2Z5R2N2-F1
#
_cell.length_a   1.000
_cell.length_b   1.000
_cell.length_c   1.000
_cell.angle_alpha   90.00
_cell.angle_beta   90.00
_cell.angle_gamma   90.00
#
_symmetry.space_group_name_H-M   'P 1'
#
loop_
_entity.id
_entity.type
_entity.pdbx_description
1 polymer ?
#
loop_
_entity_poly.entity_id
_entity_poly.type
_entity_poly.pdbx_seq_one_letter_code
_entity_poly.pdbx_strand_id
1 'polypeptide(L)'
;MVHASSVDANARFYVYMYAVRAIPAGIAVLIAPFYFRGGAVSLLLVTFAVMQVGDALIGCTRKEWGMVLFPSLSAVIHTVVACAVPGV
;
A
#
# COMPACT_ATOMS: atom_id res chain seq x y z
N MET A 1 -4.80 -21.73 -29.29
CA MET A 1 -5.42 -20.39 -29.35
C MET A 1 -5.28 -19.73 -27.99
N VAL A 2 -4.36 -18.78 -27.84
CA VAL A 2 -4.26 -17.94 -26.64
C VAL A 2 -5.41 -16.95 -26.71
N HIS A 3 -6.43 -17.12 -25.87
CA HIS A 3 -7.40 -16.05 -25.61
C HIS A 3 -6.64 -14.97 -24.83
N ALA A 4 -6.11 -13.97 -25.53
CA ALA A 4 -5.81 -12.70 -24.88
C ALA A 4 -7.18 -12.15 -24.43
N SER A 5 -7.57 -12.41 -23.19
CA SER A 5 -8.72 -11.75 -22.58
C SER A 5 -8.41 -10.26 -22.61
N SER A 6 -9.10 -9.52 -23.48
CA SER A 6 -9.03 -8.06 -23.46
C SER A 6 -9.45 -7.64 -22.06
N VAL A 7 -8.49 -7.18 -21.25
CA VAL A 7 -8.78 -6.63 -19.92
C VAL A 7 -9.84 -5.56 -20.12
N ASP A 8 -10.98 -5.75 -19.47
CA ASP A 8 -12.14 -4.87 -19.59
C ASP A 8 -11.75 -3.40 -19.36
N ALA A 9 -12.30 -2.49 -20.15
CA ALA A 9 -11.94 -1.08 -20.10
C ALA A 9 -12.23 -0.47 -18.71
N ASN A 10 -13.29 -0.92 -18.02
CA ASN A 10 -13.57 -0.48 -16.66
C ASN A 10 -12.53 -1.03 -15.68
N ALA A 11 -12.09 -2.28 -15.83
CA ALA A 11 -11.02 -2.83 -15.01
C ALA A 11 -9.72 -2.00 -15.12
N ARG A 12 -9.33 -1.59 -16.34
CA ARG A 12 -8.18 -0.69 -16.54
C ARG A 12 -8.40 0.69 -15.92
N PHE A 13 -9.60 1.25 -16.05
CA PHE A 13 -9.95 2.54 -15.43
C PHE A 13 -9.75 2.51 -13.92
N TYR A 14 -10.28 1.50 -13.23
CA TYR A 14 -10.11 1.36 -11.79
C TYR A 14 -8.65 1.16 -11.41
N VAL A 15 -7.90 0.33 -12.14
CA VAL A 15 -6.46 0.14 -11.90
C VAL A 15 -5.71 1.47 -11.96
N TYR A 16 -5.93 2.29 -12.99
CA TYR A 16 -5.30 3.62 -13.08
C TYR A 16 -5.75 4.56 -11.95
N MET A 17 -7.04 4.55 -11.62
CA MET A 17 -7.59 5.35 -10.53
C MET A 17 -6.96 4.99 -9.18
N TYR A 18 -6.71 3.71 -8.90
CA TYR A 18 -6.04 3.28 -7.67
C TYR A 18 -4.53 3.53 -7.74
N ALA A 19 -3.90 3.32 -8.90
CA ALA A 19 -2.46 3.57 -9.08
C ALA A 19 -2.08 5.03 -8.83
N VAL A 20 -2.88 6.00 -9.32
CA VAL A 20 -2.60 7.44 -9.09
C VAL A 20 -2.73 7.85 -7.62
N ARG A 21 -3.36 7.02 -6.78
CA ARG A 21 -3.44 7.22 -5.32
C ARG A 21 -2.33 6.46 -4.60
N ALA A 22 -2.14 5.19 -4.93
CA ALA A 22 -1.20 4.30 -4.27
C ALA A 22 0.27 4.67 -4.58
N ILE A 23 0.60 5.01 -5.83
CA ILE A 23 1.98 5.31 -6.23
C ILE A 23 2.50 6.57 -5.52
N PRO A 24 1.80 7.72 -5.54
CA PRO A 24 2.26 8.90 -4.80
C PRO A 24 2.34 8.66 -3.29
N ALA A 25 1.38 7.93 -2.70
CA ALA A 25 1.42 7.57 -1.28
C ALA A 25 2.66 6.72 -0.95
N GLY A 26 2.96 5.71 -1.75
CA GLY A 26 4.14 4.86 -1.58
C GLY A 26 5.45 5.64 -1.73
N ILE A 27 5.53 6.56 -2.70
CA ILE A 27 6.69 7.46 -2.86
C ILE A 27 6.86 8.36 -1.63
N ALA A 28 5.77 8.95 -1.13
CA ALA A 28 5.82 9.81 0.05
C ALA A 28 6.33 9.04 1.27
N VAL A 29 5.83 7.82 1.50
CA VAL A 29 6.24 6.94 2.60
C VAL A 29 7.69 6.49 2.47
N LEU A 30 8.15 6.22 1.24
CA LEU A 30 9.54 5.89 0.97
C LEU A 30 10.47 7.07 1.31
N ILE A 31 10.11 8.29 0.92
CA ILE A 31 11.00 9.46 0.99
C ILE A 31 10.95 10.14 2.37
N ALA A 32 9.78 10.24 2.99
CA ALA A 32 9.59 11.06 4.18
C ALA A 32 10.52 10.75 5.37
N PRO A 33 10.86 9.48 5.70
CA PRO A 33 11.77 9.17 6.80
C PRO A 33 13.19 9.70 6.64
N PHE A 34 13.58 10.08 5.42
CA PHE A 34 14.90 10.67 5.13
C PHE A 34 14.96 12.18 5.39
N TYR A 35 13.82 12.87 5.34
CA TYR A 35 13.75 14.34 5.42
C TYR A 35 12.99 14.85 6.66
N PHE A 36 12.13 14.03 7.23
CA PHE A 36 11.29 14.38 8.36
C PHE A 36 11.56 13.44 9.55
N ARG A 37 11.11 13.85 10.74
CA ARG A 37 11.29 13.10 12.00
C ARG A 37 10.02 13.23 12.87
N GLY A 38 9.89 12.35 13.86
CA GLY A 38 8.86 12.43 14.89
C GLY A 38 7.45 12.03 14.43
N GLY A 39 6.44 12.56 15.12
CA GLY A 39 5.04 12.14 14.98
C GLY A 39 4.46 12.23 13.56
N ALA A 40 4.92 13.17 12.73
CA ALA A 40 4.47 13.29 11.34
C ALA A 40 4.88 12.07 10.48
N VAL A 41 6.10 11.56 10.68
CA VAL A 41 6.57 10.35 9.99
C VAL A 41 5.82 9.12 10.52
N SER A 42 5.62 9.04 11.84
CA SER A 42 4.85 7.93 12.44
C SER A 42 3.41 7.89 11.92
N LEU A 43 2.72 9.03 11.86
CA LEU A 43 1.37 9.14 11.31
C LEU A 43 1.32 8.69 9.84
N LEU A 44 2.29 9.11 9.03
CA LEU A 44 2.38 8.70 7.61
C LEU A 44 2.58 7.18 7.47
N LEU A 45 3.50 6.59 8.25
CA LEU A 45 3.76 5.15 8.25
C LEU A 45 2.53 4.34 8.69
N VAL A 46 1.84 4.77 9.76
CA VAL A 46 0.60 4.13 10.23
C VAL A 46 -0.51 4.23 9.19
N THR A 47 -0.69 5.41 8.58
CA THR A 47 -1.69 5.61 7.53
C THR A 47 -1.45 4.65 6.37
N PHE A 48 -0.19 4.53 5.94
CA PHE A 48 0.17 3.60 4.86
C PHE A 48 -0.01 2.14 5.29
N ALA A 49 0.32 1.77 6.52
CA ALA A 49 0.08 0.43 7.04
C ALA A 49 -1.41 0.06 6.96
N VAL A 50 -2.32 0.99 7.31
CA VAL A 50 -3.77 0.78 7.18
C VAL A 50 -4.20 0.59 5.73
N MET A 51 -3.64 1.36 4.79
CA MET A 51 -3.90 1.18 3.35
C MET A 51 -3.51 -0.23 2.90
N GLN A 52 -2.32 -0.71 3.29
CA GLN A 52 -1.83 -2.04 2.94
C GLN A 52 -2.69 -3.16 3.57
N VAL A 53 -3.25 -2.96 4.78
CA VAL A 53 -4.24 -3.88 5.36
C VAL A 53 -5.50 -3.93 4.50
N GLY A 54 -5.99 -2.78 4.03
CA GLY A 54 -7.12 -2.71 3.10
C GLY A 54 -6.87 -3.50 1.82
N ASP A 55 -5.69 -3.35 1.22
CA ASP A 55 -5.30 -4.12 0.03
C ASP A 55 -5.24 -5.62 0.29
N ALA A 56 -4.69 -6.03 1.45
CA ALA A 56 -4.64 -7.44 1.84
C ALA A 56 -6.05 -8.03 2.06
N LEU A 57 -6.96 -7.27 2.69
CA LEU A 57 -8.36 -7.68 2.86
C LEU A 57 -9.05 -7.86 1.50
N ILE A 58 -8.88 -6.90 0.59
CA ILE A 58 -9.41 -7.02 -0.79
C ILE A 58 -8.81 -8.26 -1.47
N GLY A 59 -7.49 -8.45 -1.40
CA GLY A 59 -6.80 -9.63 -1.94
C GLY A 59 -7.38 -10.94 -1.41
N CYS A 60 -7.67 -11.01 -0.11
CA CYS A 60 -8.30 -12.16 0.52
C CYS A 60 -9.70 -12.43 -0.05
N THR A 61 -10.55 -11.39 -0.16
CA THR A 61 -11.90 -11.55 -0.75
C THR A 61 -11.87 -11.98 -2.21
N ARG A 62 -10.81 -11.61 -2.93
CA ARG A 62 -10.61 -11.93 -4.35
C ARG A 62 -9.82 -13.22 -4.57
N LYS A 63 -9.26 -13.83 -3.51
CA LYS A 63 -8.33 -14.97 -3.56
C LYS A 63 -7.06 -14.71 -4.38
N GLU A 64 -6.63 -13.45 -4.43
CA GLU A 64 -5.43 -13.00 -5.14
C GLU A 64 -4.25 -12.93 -4.16
N TRP A 65 -3.57 -14.06 -3.95
CA TRP A 65 -2.56 -14.18 -2.89
C TRP A 65 -1.39 -13.20 -3.01
N GLY A 66 -1.04 -12.76 -4.22
CA GLY A 66 -0.04 -11.71 -4.42
C GLY A 66 -0.45 -10.37 -3.78
N MET A 67 -1.75 -10.05 -3.84
CA MET A 67 -2.33 -8.87 -3.18
C MET A 67 -2.52 -9.06 -1.67
N VAL A 68 -2.37 -10.28 -1.14
CA VAL A 68 -2.44 -10.54 0.29
C VAL A 68 -1.05 -10.46 0.93
N LEU A 69 -0.10 -11.23 0.40
CA LEU A 69 1.18 -11.45 1.06
C LEU A 69 2.03 -10.17 1.11
N PHE A 70 2.17 -9.50 -0.03
CA PHE A 70 3.03 -8.32 -0.12
C PHE A 70 2.48 -7.15 0.71
N PRO A 71 1.19 -6.76 0.61
CA PRO A 71 0.65 -5.71 1.45
C PRO A 71 0.66 -6.08 2.93
N SER A 72 0.39 -7.34 3.30
CA SER A 72 0.48 -7.77 4.70
C SER A 72 1.88 -7.60 5.28
N LEU A 73 2.91 -8.05 4.57
CA LEU A 73 4.30 -7.87 4.99
C LEU A 73 4.65 -6.38 5.12
N SER A 74 4.25 -5.59 4.12
CA SER A 74 4.45 -4.14 4.13
C SER A 74 3.76 -3.50 5.34
N ALA A 75 2.52 -3.87 5.65
CA ALA A 75 1.78 -3.33 6.79
C ALA A 75 2.50 -3.59 8.12
N VAL A 76 3.03 -4.81 8.30
CA VAL A 76 3.82 -5.18 9.49
C VAL A 76 5.07 -4.33 9.59
N ILE A 77 5.86 -4.21 8.51
CA ILE A 77 7.09 -3.41 8.51
C ILE A 77 6.80 -1.96 8.87
N HIS A 78 5.81 -1.34 8.22
CA HIS A 78 5.49 0.07 8.47
C HIS A 78 4.98 0.29 9.90
N THR A 79 4.20 -0.64 10.44
CA THR A 79 3.75 -0.59 11.85
C THR A 79 4.92 -0.68 12.82
N VAL A 80 5.82 -1.65 12.62
CA VAL A 80 7.00 -1.83 13.48
C VAL A 80 7.91 -0.61 13.42
N VAL A 81 8.16 -0.08 12.23
CA VAL A 81 8.98 1.13 12.06
C VAL A 81 8.30 2.33 12.70
N ALA A 82 6.98 2.50 12.55
CA ALA A 82 6.24 3.59 13.19
C ALA A 82 6.36 3.58 14.72
N CYS A 83 6.30 2.40 15.34
CA CYS A 83 6.51 2.23 16.79
C CYS A 83 7.95 2.50 17.22
N ALA A 84 8.93 2.39 16.32
CA ALA A 84 10.34 2.65 16.60
C ALA A 84 10.74 4.12 16.37
N VAL A 85 9.86 4.95 15.78
CA VAL A 85 10.15 6.39 15.60
C VAL A 85 10.14 7.08 16.97
N PRO A 86 11.26 7.71 17.41
CA PRO A 86 11.32 8.39 18.70
C PRO A 86 10.35 9.59 18.72
N GLY A 87 9.51 9.68 19.77
CA GLY A 87 8.58 10.80 19.97
C GLY A 87 7.10 10.48 19.74
N VAL A 88 6.74 9.20 19.61
CA VAL A 88 5.47 8.65 20.11
C VAL A 88 5.64 8.17 21.54
#